data_AF-A0A350PBU1-F1
#
_entry.id   AF-A0A350PBU1-F1
#
_cell.length_a   1.000
_cell.length_b   1.000
_cell.length_c   1.000
_cell.angle_alpha   90.00
_cell.angle_beta   90.00
_cell.angle_gamma   90.00
#
_symmetry.space_group_name_H-M   'P 1'
#
loop_
_entity.id
_entity.type
_entity.pdbx_description
1 polymer ?
#
loop_
_entity_poly.entity_id
_entity_poly.type
_entity_poly.pdbx_seq_one_letter_code
_entity_poly.pdbx_strand_id
1 'polypeptide(L)'
;GKLIVKEYPTGSANVGHMRALLSELKLKKSFIPDIIYIDYLNICASSRMKGMGGAINSYNYIKAIAEEFRGLAVEFNVPIVSATQTTRSGYGNSDVGLEDTSESFGLPATADLMFALISTEELEQMGQIALKQLKNRYNDPTYKKRFVIGVDRSKMRLYDAEDSQQNLIDDTPVFDKTATGERLANTNFAGFKL
;
A
#
# COMPACT_ATOMS: atom_id res chain seq x y z
N GLY A 1 21.29 10.94 -1.39
CA GLY A 1 20.35 11.01 -2.53
C GLY A 1 19.94 12.44 -2.78
N LYS A 2 19.25 12.73 -3.90
CA LYS A 2 18.69 14.04 -4.23
C LYS A 2 17.17 13.94 -4.25
N LEU A 3 16.50 14.81 -3.50
CA LEU A 3 15.03 14.89 -3.44
C LEU A 3 14.57 16.15 -4.19
N ILE A 4 13.51 16.02 -4.99
CA ILE A 4 12.81 17.14 -5.61
C ILE A 4 11.35 17.06 -5.21
N VAL A 5 10.85 18.14 -4.61
CA VAL A 5 9.44 18.27 -4.22
C VAL A 5 8.75 19.23 -5.19
N LYS A 6 7.61 18.81 -5.73
CA LYS A 6 6.76 19.62 -6.61
C LYS A 6 5.33 19.56 -6.11
N GLU A 7 4.78 20.73 -5.78
CA GLU A 7 3.39 20.88 -5.37
C GLU A 7 2.50 21.29 -6.55
N TYR A 8 1.28 20.79 -6.53
CA TYR A 8 0.20 21.15 -7.44
C TYR A 8 -1.05 21.45 -6.62
N PRO A 9 -1.93 22.36 -7.07
CA PRO A 9 -3.21 22.58 -6.43
C PRO A 9 -4.01 21.27 -6.28
N THR A 10 -4.70 21.10 -5.15
CA THR A 10 -5.53 19.92 -4.87
C THR A 10 -6.51 19.64 -6.01
N GLY A 11 -6.61 18.38 -6.44
CA GLY A 11 -7.52 17.98 -7.51
C GLY A 11 -7.10 18.41 -8.91
N SER A 12 -5.87 18.91 -9.11
CA SER A 12 -5.40 19.37 -10.43
C SER A 12 -4.31 18.49 -11.07
N ALA A 13 -3.46 17.84 -10.26
CA ALA A 13 -2.35 17.03 -10.75
C ALA A 13 -2.84 15.77 -11.48
N ASN A 14 -2.36 15.53 -12.70
CA ASN A 14 -2.69 14.33 -13.47
C ASN A 14 -1.41 13.80 -14.15
N VAL A 15 -1.50 12.65 -14.81
CA VAL A 15 -0.34 12.03 -15.49
C VAL A 15 0.28 12.90 -16.59
N GLY A 16 -0.47 13.80 -17.21
CA GLY A 16 0.06 14.78 -18.16
C GLY A 16 1.00 15.78 -17.47
N HIS A 17 0.60 16.29 -16.30
CA HIS A 17 1.45 17.16 -15.48
C HIS A 17 2.74 16.43 -15.05
N MET A 18 2.64 15.17 -14.64
CA MET A 18 3.79 14.38 -14.22
C MET A 18 4.73 14.06 -15.38
N ARG A 19 4.20 13.69 -16.55
CA ARG A 19 5.01 13.45 -17.76
C ARG A 19 5.81 14.69 -18.15
N ALA A 20 5.18 15.86 -18.10
CA ALA A 20 5.84 17.14 -18.36
C ALA A 20 6.95 17.42 -17.33
N LEU A 21 6.69 17.21 -16.05
CA LEU A 21 7.67 17.38 -14.97
C LEU A 21 8.87 16.44 -15.16
N LEU A 22 8.66 15.15 -15.39
CA LEU A 22 9.74 14.17 -15.59
C LEU A 22 10.61 14.53 -16.79
N SER A 23 9.99 14.97 -17.89
CA SER A 23 10.70 15.43 -19.08
C SER A 23 11.52 16.68 -18.80
N GLU A 24 10.95 17.65 -18.08
CA GLU A 24 11.64 18.88 -17.68
C GLU A 24 12.83 18.59 -16.76
N LEU A 25 12.66 17.73 -15.76
CA LEU A 25 13.73 17.35 -14.83
C LEU A 25 14.89 16.66 -15.55
N LYS A 26 14.57 15.75 -16.48
CA LYS A 26 15.57 15.07 -17.30
C LYS A 26 16.35 16.06 -18.17
N LEU A 27 15.64 16.93 -18.89
CA LEU A 27 16.25 17.85 -19.85
C LEU A 27 17.00 19.01 -19.19
N LYS A 28 16.40 19.65 -18.19
CA LYS A 28 16.94 20.89 -17.60
C LYS A 28 17.83 20.65 -16.38
N LYS A 29 17.66 19.52 -15.68
CA LYS A 29 18.36 19.24 -14.41
C LYS A 29 19.15 17.94 -14.43
N SER A 30 19.19 17.24 -15.57
CA SER A 30 19.79 15.91 -15.71
C SER A 30 19.37 14.97 -14.58
N PHE A 31 18.11 15.08 -14.15
CA PHE A 31 17.56 14.35 -13.02
C PHE A 31 16.53 13.34 -13.51
N ILE A 32 16.79 12.06 -13.26
CA ILE A 32 15.88 10.96 -13.52
C ILE A 32 15.61 10.31 -12.16
N PRO A 33 14.36 10.29 -11.68
CA PRO A 33 14.05 9.70 -10.39
C PRO A 33 14.12 8.17 -10.46
N ASP A 34 14.69 7.55 -9.44
CA ASP A 34 14.63 6.10 -9.22
C ASP A 34 13.30 5.65 -8.61
N ILE A 35 12.55 6.58 -8.01
CA ILE A 35 11.25 6.37 -7.39
C ILE A 35 10.45 7.67 -7.36
N ILE A 36 9.13 7.58 -7.48
CA ILE A 36 8.22 8.73 -7.41
C ILE A 36 7.23 8.50 -6.26
N TYR A 37 7.05 9.52 -5.43
CA TYR A 37 6.02 9.55 -4.39
C TYR A 37 4.90 10.50 -4.79
N ILE A 38 3.66 10.08 -4.61
CA ILE A 38 2.46 10.88 -4.83
C ILE A 38 1.64 10.86 -3.54
N ASP A 39 1.37 12.03 -3.00
CA ASP A 39 0.53 12.20 -1.81
C ASP A 39 -0.69 13.04 -2.18
N TYR A 40 -1.85 12.44 -2.47
CA TYR A 40 -2.11 11.02 -2.69
C TYR A 40 -3.08 10.85 -3.87
N LEU A 41 -3.20 9.63 -4.42
CA LEU A 41 -3.95 9.38 -5.67
C LEU A 41 -5.40 9.87 -5.64
N ASN A 42 -6.11 9.77 -4.51
CA ASN A 42 -7.53 10.10 -4.45
C ASN A 42 -7.83 11.59 -4.71
N ILE A 43 -6.86 12.47 -4.50
CA ILE A 43 -6.96 13.91 -4.76
C ILE A 43 -6.21 14.35 -6.02
N CYS A 44 -5.81 13.40 -6.87
CA CYS A 44 -5.34 13.69 -8.21
C CYS A 44 -6.52 13.88 -9.17
N ALA A 45 -6.23 14.45 -10.34
CA ALA A 45 -7.14 14.51 -11.46
C ALA A 45 -6.86 13.39 -12.46
N SER A 46 -7.91 12.91 -13.11
CA SER A 46 -7.77 12.06 -14.28
C SER A 46 -7.43 12.89 -15.53
N SER A 47 -6.50 12.41 -16.36
CA SER A 47 -6.17 13.08 -17.62
C SER A 47 -7.17 12.76 -18.73
N ARG A 48 -7.83 11.60 -18.66
CA ARG A 48 -8.83 11.12 -19.62
C ARG A 48 -10.27 11.54 -19.25
N MET A 49 -10.59 11.65 -17.97
CA MET A 49 -11.93 12.04 -17.50
C MET A 49 -12.02 13.55 -17.19
N LYS A 50 -11.83 14.40 -18.20
CA LYS A 50 -11.92 15.87 -18.06
C LYS A 50 -13.36 16.37 -18.17
N GLY A 51 -13.75 17.30 -17.31
CA GLY A 51 -14.89 18.20 -17.56
C GLY A 51 -16.30 17.57 -17.58
N MET A 52 -16.50 16.37 -17.03
CA MET A 52 -17.84 15.78 -16.96
C MET A 52 -18.52 16.16 -15.64
N GLY A 53 -19.26 17.26 -15.66
CA GLY A 53 -19.95 17.83 -14.51
C GLY A 53 -20.75 16.79 -13.72
N GLY A 54 -20.36 16.56 -12.46
CA GLY A 54 -21.14 15.87 -11.41
C GLY A 54 -21.53 14.40 -11.65
N ALA A 55 -21.38 13.84 -12.85
CA ALA A 55 -22.01 12.58 -13.23
C ALA A 55 -21.09 11.35 -13.14
N ILE A 56 -19.78 11.53 -12.89
CA ILE A 56 -18.87 10.39 -12.69
C ILE A 56 -18.88 10.00 -11.21
N ASN A 57 -19.27 8.75 -10.93
CA ASN A 57 -19.11 8.17 -9.60
C ASN A 57 -17.61 8.10 -9.23
N SER A 58 -17.27 8.57 -8.03
CA SER A 58 -15.92 8.55 -7.43
C SER A 58 -15.19 7.21 -7.60
N TYR A 59 -15.90 6.08 -7.51
CA TYR A 59 -15.32 4.75 -7.70
C TYR A 59 -14.60 4.64 -9.06
N ASN A 60 -15.29 5.00 -10.15
CA ASN A 60 -14.77 4.90 -11.51
C ASN A 60 -13.70 5.97 -11.77
N TYR A 61 -13.86 7.15 -11.18
CA TYR A 61 -12.91 8.24 -11.31
C TYR A 61 -11.54 7.91 -10.70
N ILE A 62 -11.54 7.39 -9.47
CA ILE A 62 -10.29 7.03 -8.77
C ILE A 62 -9.66 5.79 -9.40
N LYS A 63 -10.47 4.82 -9.84
CA LYS A 63 -9.96 3.70 -10.64
C LYS A 63 -9.23 4.20 -11.89
N ALA A 64 -9.79 5.19 -12.57
CA ALA A 64 -9.18 5.77 -13.75
C ALA A 64 -7.83 6.42 -13.46
N ILE A 65 -7.76 7.21 -12.38
CA ILE A 65 -6.52 7.81 -11.91
C ILE A 65 -5.47 6.72 -11.62
N ALA A 66 -5.84 5.68 -10.89
CA ALA A 66 -4.93 4.59 -10.54
C ALA A 66 -4.34 3.91 -11.79
N GLU A 67 -5.18 3.61 -12.79
CA GLU A 67 -4.76 3.00 -14.05
C GLU A 67 -3.85 3.92 -14.86
N GLU A 68 -4.16 5.22 -14.92
CA GLU A 68 -3.32 6.21 -15.59
C GLU A 68 -1.93 6.29 -14.96
N PHE A 69 -1.85 6.37 -13.63
CA PHE A 69 -0.58 6.44 -12.92
C PHE A 69 0.22 5.14 -13.02
N ARG A 70 -0.43 3.98 -12.99
CA ARG A 70 0.25 2.72 -13.29
C ARG A 70 0.80 2.69 -14.71
N GLY A 71 0.03 3.17 -15.69
CA GLY A 71 0.50 3.33 -17.06
C GLY A 71 1.75 4.21 -17.16
N LEU A 72 1.77 5.34 -16.43
CA LEU A 72 2.93 6.23 -16.34
C LEU A 72 4.15 5.52 -15.72
N ALA A 73 3.95 4.74 -14.66
CA ALA A 73 5.03 3.96 -14.02
C ALA A 73 5.69 2.99 -15.00
N VAL A 74 4.87 2.31 -15.82
CA VAL A 74 5.35 1.40 -16.88
C VAL A 74 6.05 2.17 -18.01
N GLU A 75 5.47 3.28 -18.46
CA GLU A 75 6.03 4.11 -19.54
C GLU A 75 7.43 4.64 -19.19
N PHE A 76 7.62 5.10 -17.96
CA PHE A 76 8.88 5.67 -17.48
C PHE A 76 9.81 4.64 -16.82
N ASN A 77 9.36 3.39 -16.69
CA ASN A 77 10.06 2.32 -15.99
C ASN A 77 10.54 2.75 -14.58
N VAL A 78 9.64 3.33 -13.80
CA VAL A 78 9.93 3.87 -12.47
C VAL A 78 8.81 3.49 -11.49
N PRO A 79 9.12 2.97 -10.29
CA PRO A 79 8.10 2.70 -9.29
C PRO A 79 7.44 4.00 -8.81
N ILE A 80 6.12 3.95 -8.72
CA ILE A 80 5.30 5.03 -8.15
C ILE A 80 4.68 4.51 -6.85
N VAL A 81 4.92 5.23 -5.76
CA VAL A 81 4.36 4.96 -4.43
C VAL A 81 3.34 6.04 -4.10
N SER A 82 2.18 5.62 -3.61
CA SER A 82 1.15 6.53 -3.09
C SER A 82 0.51 5.93 -1.84
N ALA A 83 -0.12 6.78 -1.05
CA ALA A 83 -1.03 6.38 0.00
C ALA A 83 -2.49 6.34 -0.52
N THR A 84 -3.35 5.68 0.24
CA THR A 84 -4.82 5.81 0.22
C THR A 84 -5.31 5.69 1.66
N GLN A 85 -6.52 6.16 1.91
CA GLN A 85 -7.15 6.05 3.23
C GLN A 85 -8.00 4.79 3.31
N THR A 86 -8.22 4.33 4.54
CA THR A 86 -9.22 3.29 4.81
C THR A 86 -10.63 3.90 4.90
N THR A 87 -11.65 3.05 4.78
CA THR A 87 -13.02 3.41 5.13
C THR A 87 -13.13 3.71 6.64
N ARG A 88 -14.28 4.28 7.05
CA ARG A 88 -14.57 4.51 8.47
C ARG A 88 -14.56 3.22 9.30
N SER A 89 -15.04 2.11 8.73
CA SER A 89 -15.00 0.80 9.39
C SER A 89 -13.57 0.26 9.46
N GLY A 90 -12.76 0.49 8.42
CA GLY A 90 -11.36 0.07 8.39
C GLY A 90 -10.46 0.85 9.35
N TYR A 91 -10.80 2.10 9.69
CA TYR A 91 -9.95 2.98 10.53
C TYR A 91 -9.62 2.38 11.91
N GLY A 92 -10.60 1.73 12.55
CA GLY A 92 -10.42 1.09 13.86
C GLY A 92 -10.13 -0.41 13.78
N ASN A 93 -9.95 -0.97 12.58
CA ASN A 93 -9.79 -2.40 12.39
C ASN A 93 -8.32 -2.80 12.62
N SER A 94 -8.07 -3.75 13.52
CA SER A 94 -6.74 -4.33 13.73
C SER A 94 -6.36 -5.36 12.65
N ASP A 95 -7.31 -5.75 11.80
CA ASP A 95 -7.10 -6.65 10.66
C ASP A 95 -7.62 -6.05 9.34
N VAL A 96 -7.01 -4.95 8.91
CA VAL A 96 -7.37 -4.23 7.68
C VAL A 96 -7.26 -5.12 6.44
N GLY A 97 -8.31 -5.16 5.61
CA GLY A 97 -8.37 -5.87 4.34
C GLY A 97 -8.24 -4.96 3.11
N LEU A 98 -8.28 -5.53 1.90
CA LEU A 98 -8.32 -4.73 0.66
C LEU A 98 -9.66 -3.99 0.54
N GLU A 99 -10.73 -4.62 1.02
CA GLU A 99 -12.11 -4.13 1.09
C GLU A 99 -12.27 -2.89 1.97
N ASP A 100 -11.31 -2.67 2.88
CA ASP A 100 -11.25 -1.49 3.72
C ASP A 100 -10.69 -0.27 2.99
N THR A 101 -10.31 -0.36 1.70
CA THR A 101 -9.86 0.81 0.92
C THR A 101 -11.01 1.77 0.68
N SER A 102 -10.83 3.06 1.01
CA SER A 102 -11.86 4.07 0.80
C SER A 102 -12.09 4.38 -0.68
N GLU A 103 -13.33 4.77 -1.00
CA GLU A 103 -13.80 5.35 -2.26
C GLU A 103 -13.77 4.43 -3.50
N SER A 104 -12.69 3.65 -3.71
CA SER A 104 -12.55 2.78 -4.88
C SER A 104 -11.68 1.56 -4.61
N PHE A 105 -12.30 0.38 -4.68
CA PHE A 105 -11.58 -0.90 -4.80
C PHE A 105 -10.80 -1.00 -6.14
N GLY A 106 -10.97 -0.03 -7.05
CA GLY A 106 -10.11 0.11 -8.23
C GLY A 106 -8.65 0.39 -7.89
N LEU A 107 -8.36 1.02 -6.75
CA LEU A 107 -6.99 1.23 -6.25
C LEU A 107 -6.28 -0.11 -5.96
N PRO A 108 -6.77 -0.95 -5.03
CA PRO A 108 -6.14 -2.24 -4.74
C PRO A 108 -6.13 -3.15 -5.96
N ALA A 109 -7.17 -3.13 -6.81
CA ALA A 109 -7.21 -3.92 -8.04
C ALA A 109 -6.07 -3.55 -9.01
N THR A 110 -5.77 -2.25 -9.11
CA THR A 110 -4.75 -1.72 -10.02
C THR A 110 -3.34 -1.86 -9.47
N ALA A 111 -3.14 -1.65 -8.16
CA ALA A 111 -1.84 -1.70 -7.52
C ALA A 111 -1.10 -3.03 -7.75
N ASP A 112 0.22 -2.97 -7.74
CA ASP A 112 1.12 -4.12 -7.84
C ASP A 112 1.56 -4.63 -6.46
N LEU A 113 1.75 -3.72 -5.52
CA LEU A 113 2.11 -4.00 -4.13
C LEU A 113 1.29 -3.08 -3.23
N MET A 114 0.71 -3.61 -2.15
CA MET A 114 -0.07 -2.83 -1.21
C MET A 114 0.13 -3.34 0.21
N PHE A 115 0.36 -2.41 1.13
CA PHE A 115 0.46 -2.66 2.56
C PHE A 115 -0.60 -1.85 3.29
N ALA A 116 -1.15 -2.42 4.36
CA ALA A 116 -1.85 -1.68 5.40
C ALA A 116 -0.87 -1.32 6.50
N LEU A 117 -0.99 -0.10 7.03
CA LEU A 117 -0.35 0.35 8.25
C LEU A 117 -1.40 0.30 9.35
N ILE A 118 -1.11 -0.45 10.42
CA ILE A 118 -2.04 -0.72 11.52
C ILE A 118 -1.37 -0.23 12.81
N SER A 119 -2.10 0.57 13.58
CA SER A 119 -1.64 1.24 14.80
C SER A 119 -2.69 1.04 15.88
N THR A 120 -2.63 -0.08 16.60
CA THR A 120 -3.49 -0.34 17.77
C THR A 120 -2.96 0.41 18.99
N GLU A 121 -3.78 0.60 20.03
CA GLU A 121 -3.35 1.28 21.25
C GLU A 121 -2.08 0.65 21.85
N GLU A 122 -1.95 -0.68 21.81
CA GLU A 122 -0.77 -1.39 22.30
C GLU A 122 0.48 -1.08 21.45
N LEU A 123 0.36 -1.13 20.11
CA LEU A 123 1.45 -0.77 19.20
C LEU A 123 1.87 0.69 19.37
N GLU A 124 0.91 1.59 19.60
CA GLU A 124 1.19 3.00 19.85
C GLU A 124 1.99 3.21 21.13
N GLN A 125 1.62 2.54 22.22
CA GLN A 125 2.36 2.57 23.49
C GLN A 125 3.78 2.03 23.34
N MET A 126 3.98 1.06 22.44
CA MET A 126 5.29 0.49 22.13
C MET A 126 6.09 1.32 21.12
N GLY A 127 5.53 2.39 20.57
CA GLY A 127 6.18 3.18 19.52
C GLY A 127 6.37 2.39 18.23
N GLN A 128 5.39 1.58 17.86
CA GLN A 128 5.45 0.64 16.75
C GLN A 128 4.26 0.79 15.79
N ILE A 129 4.44 0.30 14.57
CA ILE A 129 3.39 0.18 13.54
C ILE A 129 3.48 -1.22 12.96
N ALA A 130 2.35 -1.89 12.87
CA ALA A 130 2.23 -3.15 12.17
C ALA A 130 2.02 -2.89 10.67
N LEU A 131 2.82 -3.53 9.83
CA LEU A 131 2.58 -3.63 8.39
C LEU A 131 1.94 -4.96 8.09
N LYS A 132 0.87 -4.93 7.29
CA LYS A 132 0.24 -6.11 6.71
C LYS A 132 0.30 -6.01 5.18
N GLN A 133 0.94 -6.98 4.55
CA GLN A 133 0.91 -7.14 3.10
C GLN A 133 -0.50 -7.55 2.69
N LEU A 134 -1.18 -6.66 1.96
CA LEU A 134 -2.53 -6.91 1.44
C LEU A 134 -2.49 -7.49 0.04
N LYS A 135 -1.48 -7.09 -0.75
CA LYS A 135 -1.34 -7.52 -2.13
C LYS A 135 0.11 -7.51 -2.57
N ASN A 136 0.50 -8.53 -3.33
CA ASN A 136 1.74 -8.57 -4.08
C ASN A 136 1.48 -9.32 -5.40
N ARG A 137 1.57 -8.61 -6.52
CA ARG A 137 1.23 -9.16 -7.83
C ARG A 137 2.27 -10.16 -8.32
N TYR A 138 3.52 -10.02 -7.88
CA TYR A 138 4.66 -10.74 -8.43
C TYR A 138 5.27 -11.77 -7.48
N ASN A 139 4.80 -11.83 -6.22
CA ASN A 139 5.26 -12.80 -5.22
C ASN A 139 4.10 -13.24 -4.30
N ASP A 140 4.36 -14.27 -3.50
CA ASP A 140 3.40 -14.78 -2.52
C ASP A 140 3.02 -13.71 -1.46
N PRO A 141 1.74 -13.30 -1.36
CA PRO A 141 1.28 -12.36 -0.35
C PRO A 141 1.26 -12.91 1.08
N THR A 142 1.37 -14.23 1.25
CA THR A 142 1.37 -14.89 2.56
C THR A 142 2.76 -14.98 3.17
N TYR A 143 3.82 -14.91 2.36
CA TYR A 143 5.19 -14.87 2.86
C TYR A 143 5.46 -13.52 3.56
N LYS A 144 5.86 -13.58 4.84
CA LYS A 144 6.05 -12.41 5.71
C LYS A 144 4.85 -11.44 5.66
N LYS A 145 3.66 -12.02 5.68
CA LYS A 145 2.38 -11.30 5.54
C LYS A 145 2.24 -10.13 6.52
N ARG A 146 2.77 -10.26 7.73
CA ARG A 146 2.77 -9.19 8.73
C ARG A 146 4.13 -9.05 9.39
N PHE A 147 4.51 -7.82 9.71
CA PHE A 147 5.73 -7.49 10.44
C PHE A 147 5.60 -6.12 11.12
N VAL A 148 6.42 -5.87 12.12
CA VAL A 148 6.41 -4.61 12.89
C VAL A 148 7.58 -3.73 12.48
N ILE A 149 7.36 -2.42 12.45
CA ILE A 149 8.42 -1.41 12.40
C ILE A 149 8.28 -0.45 13.59
N GLY A 150 9.40 0.10 14.06
CA GLY A 150 9.41 1.14 15.07
C GLY A 150 9.17 2.52 14.46
N VAL A 151 8.59 3.43 15.26
CA VAL A 151 8.34 4.82 14.88
C VAL A 151 8.73 5.80 15.99
N ASP A 152 9.68 6.67 15.70
CA ASP A 152 9.94 7.88 16.50
C ASP A 152 8.99 8.99 16.02
N ARG A 153 7.84 9.12 16.68
CA ARG A 153 6.79 10.10 16.32
C ARG A 153 7.26 11.55 16.45
N SER A 154 8.24 11.84 17.31
CA SER A 154 8.77 13.20 17.47
C SER A 154 9.51 13.69 16.21
N LYS A 155 10.02 12.76 15.41
CA LYS A 155 10.78 13.01 14.18
C LYS A 155 10.11 12.45 12.93
N MET A 156 8.95 11.81 13.08
CA MET A 156 8.29 11.04 12.02
C MET A 156 9.25 10.06 11.33
N ARG A 157 10.09 9.38 12.11
CA ARG A 157 11.14 8.49 11.60
C ARG A 157 10.80 7.04 11.88
N LEU A 158 10.76 6.25 10.82
CA LEU A 158 10.64 4.79 10.90
C LEU A 158 12.02 4.16 11.11
N TYR A 159 12.07 3.05 11.84
CA TYR A 159 13.28 2.25 12.05
C TYR A 159 12.93 0.76 12.18
N ASP A 160 13.91 -0.11 11.97
CA ASP A 160 13.73 -1.55 12.08
C ASP A 160 13.46 -1.91 13.55
N ALA A 161 12.31 -2.52 13.82
CA ALA A 161 12.01 -3.07 15.14
C ALA A 161 12.91 -4.29 15.40
N GLU A 162 13.28 -4.52 16.66
CA GLU A 162 14.12 -5.67 17.01
C GLU A 162 13.42 -7.00 16.67
N ASP A 163 14.20 -8.03 16.31
CA ASP A 163 13.66 -9.35 15.98
C ASP A 163 12.78 -9.94 17.12
N SER A 164 13.15 -9.64 18.37
CA SER A 164 12.40 -10.02 19.57
C SER A 164 10.96 -9.48 19.58
N GLN A 165 10.73 -8.33 18.93
CA GLN A 165 9.47 -7.61 18.87
C GLN A 165 8.58 -8.04 17.69
N GLN A 166 9.09 -8.86 16.77
CA GLN A 166 8.33 -9.36 15.61
C GLN A 166 7.29 -10.43 15.99
N ASN A 167 7.40 -11.03 17.16
CA ASN A 167 6.51 -12.11 17.63
C ASN A 167 5.09 -11.65 17.98
N LEU A 168 4.82 -10.34 17.97
CA LEU A 168 3.52 -9.76 18.32
C LEU A 168 2.46 -10.00 17.24
N ILE A 169 2.86 -10.41 16.03
CA ILE A 169 1.96 -10.58 14.89
C ILE A 169 2.12 -11.97 14.26
N ASP A 170 2.04 -13.01 15.09
CA ASP A 170 2.08 -14.38 14.61
C ASP A 170 0.69 -14.84 14.11
N ASP A 171 0.55 -14.90 12.79
CA ASP A 171 -0.64 -15.31 12.04
C ASP A 171 -0.88 -16.83 12.02
N THR A 172 -0.03 -17.64 12.66
CA THR A 172 -0.29 -19.08 12.76
C THR A 172 -1.58 -19.33 13.54
N PRO A 173 -2.53 -20.10 12.95
CA PRO A 173 -3.76 -20.49 13.64
C PRO A 173 -3.42 -21.03 15.02
N VAL A 174 -4.15 -20.58 16.05
CA VAL A 174 -3.93 -21.02 17.44
C VAL A 174 -3.93 -22.55 17.54
N PHE A 175 -4.75 -23.21 16.70
CA PHE A 175 -4.79 -24.67 16.58
C PHE A 175 -3.45 -25.29 16.19
N ASP A 176 -2.74 -24.70 15.23
CA ASP A 176 -1.44 -25.19 14.75
C ASP A 176 -0.33 -25.02 15.81
N LYS A 177 -0.53 -24.10 16.77
CA LYS A 177 0.32 -23.95 17.96
C LYS A 177 -0.02 -24.92 19.09
N THR A 178 -1.13 -25.66 19.01
CA THR A 178 -1.47 -26.64 20.04
C THR A 178 -0.74 -27.95 19.79
N ALA A 179 -0.47 -28.70 20.87
CA ALA A 179 0.07 -30.05 20.77
C ALA A 179 -0.81 -31.00 19.92
N THR A 180 -2.08 -30.64 19.71
CA THR A 180 -3.01 -31.36 18.83
C THR A 180 -2.79 -31.01 17.37
N GLY A 181 -2.59 -29.74 17.03
CA GLY A 181 -2.27 -29.28 15.68
C GLY A 181 -0.92 -29.82 15.19
N GLU A 182 0.11 -29.80 16.04
CA GLU A 182 1.41 -30.40 15.74
C GLU A 182 1.32 -31.91 15.48
N ARG A 183 0.49 -32.63 16.26
CA ARG A 183 0.27 -34.07 16.03
C ARG A 183 -0.43 -34.34 14.70
N LEU A 184 -1.42 -33.52 14.34
CA LEU A 184 -2.18 -33.67 13.10
C LEU A 184 -1.35 -33.33 11.86
N ALA A 185 -0.51 -32.30 11.93
CA ALA A 185 0.43 -31.95 10.87
C ALA A 185 1.48 -33.05 10.61
N ASN A 186 1.87 -33.77 11.67
CA ASN A 186 2.82 -34.88 11.61
C ASN A 186 2.19 -36.25 11.33
N THR A 187 0.86 -36.36 11.26
CA THR A 187 0.18 -37.60 10.86
C THR A 187 0.13 -37.73 9.33
N ASN A 188 0.74 -38.79 8.81
CA ASN A 188 0.63 -39.17 7.40
C ASN A 188 -0.78 -39.72 7.09
N PHE A 189 -1.56 -39.01 6.27
CA PHE A 189 -2.89 -39.44 5.80
C PHE A 189 -2.86 -40.44 4.63
N ALA A 190 -1.76 -41.17 4.44
CA ALA A 190 -1.51 -42.03 3.27
C ALA A 190 -2.49 -43.22 3.08
N GLY A 191 -3.49 -43.37 3.96
CA GLY A 191 -4.52 -44.42 3.87
C GLY A 191 -5.97 -43.91 3.85
N PHE A 192 -6.20 -42.59 3.85
CA PHE A 192 -7.56 -42.05 3.87
C PHE A 192 -8.15 -42.06 2.45
N LYS A 193 -9.00 -43.04 2.13
CA LYS A 193 -9.85 -43.02 0.95
C LYS A 193 -11.21 -42.43 1.32
N LEU A 194 -11.64 -41.42 0.56
CA LEU A 194 -13.02 -40.94 0.53
C LEU A 194 -13.96 -42.03 -0.02
#